data_AF-A0A8D1MYX0-F1
#
_entry.id   AF-A0A8D1MYX0-F1
#
_cell.length_a   1.000
_cell.length_b   1.000
_cell.length_c   1.000
_cell.angle_alpha   90.00
_cell.angle_beta   90.00
_cell.angle_gamma   90.00
#
_symmetry.space_group_name_H-M   'P 1'
#
loop_
_entity.id
_entity.type
_entity.pdbx_description
1 polymer ?
#
loop_
_entity_poly.entity_id
_entity_poly.type
_entity_poly.pdbx_seq_one_letter_code
_entity_poly.pdbx_strand_id
1 'polypeptide(L)'
;MPLSLAEKRHLREDSRSPRGKPRTRQGGLGLLSCCGQLRDGCILALHNLGLALLSGLQALKPWHYALKRIGGQFGSSVLSYFLFLKTLLAFNTLLMLLLLAFIVGVQAAFPPTPMGSVPAFTGLELLTGGGRFTHTVMYYGYYSNATLNQPCVPTLDGSQCTPEAGSLPYNMPLAYLFTMGVAFFITCITLVYSMSRSFGESYRVGSTSGVHAITVFCSWDYKVTQKWASRLQHDNIRTQLKELLAEWQQRQGHRSMCVWLRQVAVLGLVWLLYLGTTLGCAVAVYTFSELVIERPVSAEREGALLALPVVVGLINLGAPYLYRCLAALERHDSPVLEVYVAICRCVA
;
A
#
# COMPACT_ATOMS: atom_id res chain seq x y z
N MET A 1 -45.64 -16.96 -5.49
CA MET A 1 -46.79 -16.41 -6.24
C MET A 1 -46.61 -14.90 -6.38
N PRO A 2 -46.83 -14.30 -7.57
CA PRO A 2 -46.78 -12.85 -7.71
C PRO A 2 -48.04 -12.23 -7.08
N LEU A 3 -47.83 -11.35 -6.08
CA LEU A 3 -48.91 -10.61 -5.40
C LEU A 3 -49.66 -9.71 -6.38
N SER A 4 -50.97 -9.60 -6.19
CA SER A 4 -51.85 -8.78 -7.03
C SER A 4 -51.50 -7.29 -6.92
N LEU A 5 -51.70 -6.53 -8.00
CA LEU A 5 -51.39 -5.10 -8.05
C LEU A 5 -52.19 -4.27 -7.02
N ALA A 6 -53.38 -4.73 -6.64
CA ALA A 6 -54.21 -4.10 -5.63
C ALA A 6 -53.57 -4.17 -4.23
N GLU A 7 -53.01 -5.34 -3.89
CA GLU A 7 -52.36 -5.59 -2.60
C GLU A 7 -51.10 -4.74 -2.42
N LYS A 8 -50.34 -4.54 -3.52
CA LYS A 8 -49.19 -3.62 -3.53
C LYS A 8 -49.57 -2.15 -3.37
N ARG A 9 -50.76 -1.73 -3.83
CA ARG A 9 -51.23 -0.35 -3.67
C ARG A 9 -51.67 -0.09 -2.23
N HIS A 10 -52.41 -1.02 -1.63
CA HIS A 10 -52.85 -0.94 -0.24
C HIS A 10 -51.66 -0.82 0.73
N LEU A 11 -50.63 -1.66 0.55
CA LEU A 11 -49.42 -1.61 1.39
C LEU A 11 -48.63 -0.29 1.24
N ARG A 12 -48.69 0.35 0.07
CA ARG A 12 -48.07 1.66 -0.15
C ARG A 12 -48.83 2.80 0.53
N GLU A 13 -50.15 2.72 0.58
CA GLU A 13 -50.99 3.71 1.26
C GLU A 13 -50.85 3.62 2.78
N ASP A 14 -50.81 2.42 3.34
CA ASP A 14 -50.56 2.22 4.78
C ASP A 14 -49.20 2.76 5.23
N SER A 15 -48.16 2.60 4.40
CA SER A 15 -46.80 3.10 4.70
C SER A 15 -46.67 4.63 4.68
N ARG A 16 -47.63 5.34 4.08
CA ARG A 16 -47.56 6.79 3.89
C ARG A 16 -48.30 7.59 4.95
N SER A 17 -49.08 6.97 5.84
CA SER A 17 -49.70 7.69 6.95
C SER A 17 -48.69 7.91 8.10
N PRO A 18 -48.31 9.15 8.45
CA PRO A 18 -47.44 9.39 9.59
C PRO A 18 -48.29 9.29 10.85
N ARG A 19 -48.13 8.19 11.61
CA ARG A 19 -48.75 8.00 12.92
C ARG A 19 -48.07 8.88 13.97
N GLY A 20 -48.27 10.19 13.87
CA GLY A 20 -47.85 11.15 14.88
C GLY A 20 -48.76 11.07 16.11
N LYS A 21 -48.32 10.39 17.17
CA LYS A 21 -48.89 10.57 18.52
C LYS A 21 -48.25 11.82 19.15
N PRO A 22 -49.01 12.77 19.72
CA PRO A 22 -48.41 13.88 20.45
C PRO A 22 -47.89 13.36 21.79
N ARG A 23 -46.57 13.46 22.00
CA ARG A 23 -45.92 13.18 23.28
C ARG A 23 -46.10 14.38 24.19
N THR A 24 -46.77 14.14 25.31
CA THR A 24 -47.02 15.07 26.40
C THR A 24 -45.72 15.70 26.90
N ARG A 25 -45.71 17.03 26.97
CA ARG A 25 -44.62 17.86 27.48
C ARG A 25 -44.66 17.82 29.00
N GLN A 26 -43.65 17.22 29.64
CA GLN A 26 -43.35 17.44 31.06
C GLN A 26 -41.96 18.08 31.15
N GLY A 27 -41.91 19.22 31.84
CA GLY A 27 -40.70 20.00 32.06
C GLY A 27 -39.85 19.49 33.22
N GLY A 28 -38.61 19.97 33.26
CA GLY A 28 -37.71 19.83 34.41
C GLY A 28 -36.23 19.86 34.03
N LEU A 29 -35.52 20.86 34.55
CA LEU A 29 -34.06 21.05 34.63
C LEU A 29 -33.29 21.48 33.37
N GLY A 30 -33.22 22.81 33.20
CA GLY A 30 -32.11 23.47 32.52
C GLY A 30 -30.92 23.66 33.49
N LEU A 31 -29.77 23.08 33.12
CA LEU A 31 -28.45 23.74 33.11
C LEU A 31 -27.33 22.76 32.68
N LEU A 32 -27.53 21.45 32.76
CA LEU A 32 -26.53 20.44 32.33
C LEU A 32 -26.61 20.06 30.84
N SER A 33 -27.64 20.50 30.11
CA SER A 33 -27.91 20.07 28.73
C SER A 33 -27.07 20.80 27.67
N CYS A 34 -26.62 22.03 27.96
CA CYS A 34 -25.99 22.88 26.95
C CYS A 34 -24.58 22.38 26.54
N CYS A 35 -23.82 21.82 27.49
CA CYS A 35 -22.47 21.30 27.22
C CYS A 35 -22.51 19.95 26.48
N GLY A 36 -23.55 19.12 26.74
CA GLY A 36 -23.80 17.90 25.98
C GLY A 36 -24.23 18.18 24.54
N GLN A 37 -25.12 19.15 24.33
CA GLN A 37 -25.58 19.55 23.00
C GLN A 37 -24.48 20.14 22.12
N LEU A 38 -23.53 20.89 22.69
CA LEU A 38 -22.36 21.39 21.96
C LEU A 38 -21.37 20.28 21.61
N ARG A 39 -21.15 19.32 22.53
CA ARG A 39 -20.30 18.15 22.28
C ARG A 39 -20.86 17.27 21.18
N ASP A 40 -22.15 16.95 21.27
CA ASP A 40 -22.85 16.12 20.29
C ASP A 40 -22.97 16.86 18.94
N GLY A 41 -23.11 18.19 18.96
CA GLY A 41 -23.04 19.05 17.78
C GLY A 41 -21.66 19.06 17.10
N CYS A 42 -20.58 19.11 17.87
CA CYS A 42 -19.21 19.03 17.34
C CYS A 42 -18.91 17.64 16.78
N ILE A 43 -19.33 16.57 17.45
CA ILE A 43 -19.18 15.20 16.97
C ILE A 43 -19.96 15.02 15.66
N LEU A 44 -21.20 15.53 15.59
CA LEU A 44 -22.02 15.48 14.40
C LEU A 44 -21.44 16.33 13.26
N ALA A 45 -20.89 17.51 13.56
CA ALA A 45 -20.22 18.37 12.58
C ALA A 45 -18.95 17.72 12.03
N LEU A 46 -18.11 17.13 12.89
CA LEU A 46 -16.91 16.41 12.48
C LEU A 46 -17.25 15.17 11.65
N HIS A 47 -18.30 14.45 12.03
CA HIS A 47 -18.81 13.30 11.27
C HIS A 47 -19.35 13.73 9.90
N ASN A 48 -20.13 14.82 9.84
CA ASN A 48 -20.65 15.36 8.58
C ASN A 48 -19.53 15.93 7.69
N LEU A 49 -18.51 16.56 8.28
CA LEU A 49 -17.36 17.07 7.55
C LEU A 49 -16.47 15.93 7.05
N GLY A 50 -16.33 14.85 7.83
CA GLY A 50 -15.72 13.59 7.39
C GLY A 50 -16.49 12.95 6.23
N LEU A 51 -17.82 12.87 6.31
CA LEU A 51 -18.67 12.38 5.22
C LEU A 51 -18.62 13.30 3.99
N ALA A 52 -18.54 14.61 4.17
CA ALA A 52 -18.37 15.58 3.08
C ALA A 52 -17.00 15.45 2.41
N LEU A 53 -15.94 15.21 3.19
CA LEU A 53 -14.60 14.96 2.67
C LEU A 53 -14.54 13.62 1.93
N LEU A 54 -15.13 12.57 2.49
CA LEU A 54 -15.25 11.25 1.85
C LEU A 54 -16.06 11.31 0.55
N SER A 55 -17.17 12.05 0.53
CA SER A 55 -17.99 12.23 -0.67
C SER A 55 -17.31 13.13 -1.70
N GLY A 56 -16.56 14.16 -1.30
CA GLY A 56 -15.70 14.95 -2.18
C GLY A 56 -14.59 14.11 -2.81
N LEU A 57 -13.92 13.27 -2.02
CA LEU A 57 -12.93 12.29 -2.49
C LEU A 57 -13.54 11.22 -3.41
N GLN A 58 -14.80 10.85 -3.21
CA GLN A 58 -15.53 9.92 -4.08
C GLN A 58 -16.10 10.57 -5.35
N ALA A 59 -16.41 11.87 -5.31
CA ALA A 59 -16.88 12.66 -6.45
C ALA A 59 -15.73 12.98 -7.41
N LEU A 60 -14.53 13.19 -6.87
CA LEU A 60 -13.28 13.18 -7.61
C LEU A 60 -12.94 11.74 -7.97
N LYS A 61 -13.52 11.24 -9.06
CA LYS A 61 -13.05 10.06 -9.80
C LYS A 61 -12.19 10.47 -11.01
N PRO A 62 -11.05 11.19 -10.86
CA PRO A 62 -10.27 11.68 -12.01
C PRO A 62 -9.81 10.53 -12.92
N TRP A 63 -9.64 9.34 -12.34
CA TRP A 63 -9.04 8.20 -13.02
C TRP A 63 -10.04 7.16 -13.52
N HIS A 64 -11.35 7.34 -13.32
CA HIS A 64 -12.32 6.30 -13.70
C HIS A 64 -12.42 6.11 -15.22
N TYR A 65 -12.40 7.20 -15.97
CA TYR A 65 -12.39 7.15 -17.44
C TYR A 65 -11.06 6.57 -17.98
N ALA A 66 -9.94 7.01 -17.41
CA ALA A 66 -8.60 6.50 -17.77
C ALA A 66 -8.48 5.00 -17.50
N LEU A 67 -8.89 4.51 -16.32
CA LEU A 67 -8.89 3.08 -16.01
C LEU A 67 -9.80 2.28 -16.94
N LYS A 68 -10.98 2.81 -17.29
CA LYS A 68 -11.89 2.13 -18.22
C LYS A 68 -11.29 2.01 -19.63
N ARG A 69 -10.59 3.05 -20.09
CA ARG A 69 -9.88 3.04 -21.38
C ARG A 69 -8.71 2.04 -21.37
N ILE A 70 -7.91 2.05 -20.30
CA ILE A 70 -6.77 1.13 -20.14
C ILE A 70 -7.26 -0.32 -20.05
N GLY A 71 -8.31 -0.59 -19.27
CA GLY A 71 -8.91 -1.92 -19.17
C GLY A 71 -9.51 -2.42 -20.49
N GLY A 72 -10.05 -1.51 -21.31
CA GLY A 72 -10.55 -1.84 -22.65
C GLY A 72 -9.46 -2.13 -23.69
N GLN A 73 -8.27 -1.51 -23.55
CA GLN A 73 -7.17 -1.64 -24.52
C GLN A 73 -6.13 -2.71 -24.13
N PHE A 74 -5.83 -2.85 -22.84
CA PHE A 74 -4.73 -3.68 -22.33
C PHE A 74 -5.20 -4.90 -21.51
N GLY A 75 -6.51 -5.07 -21.35
CA GLY A 75 -7.10 -6.21 -20.65
C GLY A 75 -7.15 -6.06 -19.13
N SER A 76 -7.69 -7.09 -18.48
CA SER A 76 -8.00 -7.10 -17.05
C SER A 76 -6.75 -7.19 -16.14
N SER A 77 -5.66 -7.80 -16.62
CA SER A 77 -4.41 -7.93 -15.87
C SER A 77 -3.75 -6.57 -15.62
N VAL A 78 -3.59 -5.76 -16.66
CA VAL A 78 -3.02 -4.40 -16.57
C VAL A 78 -3.93 -3.49 -15.75
N LEU A 79 -5.25 -3.60 -15.91
CA LEU A 79 -6.22 -2.85 -15.09
C LEU A 79 -6.05 -3.12 -13.59
N SER A 80 -5.76 -4.36 -13.21
CA SER A 80 -5.61 -4.78 -11.81
C SER A 80 -4.41 -4.09 -11.15
N TYR A 81 -3.30 -3.93 -11.88
CA TYR A 81 -2.13 -3.16 -11.41
C TYR A 81 -2.47 -1.69 -11.12
N PHE A 82 -3.16 -1.01 -12.05
CA PHE A 82 -3.54 0.40 -11.85
C PHE A 82 -4.56 0.58 -10.72
N LEU A 83 -5.47 -0.39 -10.54
CA LEU A 83 -6.40 -0.40 -9.40
C LEU A 83 -5.67 -0.56 -8.07
N PHE A 84 -4.65 -1.43 -8.01
CA PHE A 84 -3.78 -1.57 -6.85
C PHE A 84 -3.03 -0.27 -6.57
N LEU A 85 -2.38 0.32 -7.59
CA LEU A 85 -1.64 1.57 -7.46
C LEU A 85 -2.53 2.73 -6.97
N LYS A 86 -3.75 2.85 -7.52
CA LYS A 86 -4.74 3.85 -7.07
C LYS A 86 -5.09 3.66 -5.58
N THR A 87 -5.20 2.43 -5.12
CA THR A 87 -5.53 2.11 -3.73
C THR A 87 -4.36 2.39 -2.81
N LEU A 88 -3.14 2.02 -3.22
CA LEU A 88 -1.90 2.30 -2.49
C LEU A 88 -1.64 3.82 -2.39
N LEU A 89 -1.88 4.57 -3.46
CA LEU A 89 -1.77 6.03 -3.44
C LEU A 89 -2.75 6.65 -2.44
N ALA A 90 -4.04 6.23 -2.48
CA ALA A 90 -5.05 6.75 -1.55
C ALA A 90 -4.67 6.47 -0.08
N PHE A 91 -4.12 5.30 0.19
CA PHE A 91 -3.62 4.92 1.50
C PHE A 91 -2.42 5.77 1.96
N ASN A 92 -1.43 5.98 1.09
CA ASN A 92 -0.30 6.86 1.37
C ASN A 92 -0.73 8.30 1.61
N THR A 93 -1.69 8.81 0.84
CA THR A 93 -2.26 10.16 1.06
C THR A 93 -2.95 10.26 2.43
N LEU A 94 -3.68 9.23 2.85
CA LEU A 94 -4.33 9.20 4.17
C LEU A 94 -3.31 9.20 5.31
N LEU A 95 -2.27 8.35 5.21
CA LEU A 95 -1.18 8.31 6.19
C LEU A 95 -0.40 9.62 6.24
N MET A 96 -0.13 10.21 5.07
CA MET A 96 0.52 11.51 4.97
C MET A 96 -0.30 12.58 5.69
N LEU A 97 -1.63 12.61 5.53
CA LEU A 97 -2.49 13.58 6.20
C LEU A 97 -2.43 13.44 7.73
N LEU A 98 -2.45 12.21 8.25
CA LEU A 98 -2.32 11.91 9.68
C LEU A 98 -0.96 12.39 10.23
N LEU A 99 0.14 12.03 9.57
CA LEU A 99 1.48 12.45 9.99
C LEU A 99 1.65 13.98 9.88
N LEU A 100 1.11 14.59 8.82
CA LEU A 100 1.17 16.02 8.60
C LEU A 100 0.42 16.78 9.70
N ALA A 101 -0.78 16.33 10.07
CA ALA A 101 -1.62 17.03 11.04
C ALA A 101 -1.06 16.93 12.47
N PHE A 102 -0.67 15.73 12.91
CA PHE A 102 -0.36 15.49 14.32
C PHE A 102 1.13 15.61 14.67
N ILE A 103 2.04 15.31 13.74
CA ILE A 103 3.48 15.35 14.00
C ILE A 103 4.10 16.59 13.36
N VAL A 104 4.04 16.68 12.03
CA VAL A 104 4.72 17.72 11.26
C VAL A 104 4.12 19.10 11.56
N GLY A 105 2.80 19.22 11.58
CA GLY A 105 2.09 20.48 11.77
C GLY A 105 2.29 21.06 13.17
N VAL A 106 2.28 20.21 14.20
CA VAL A 106 2.55 20.64 15.58
C VAL A 106 4.00 21.08 15.74
N GLN A 107 4.95 20.31 15.19
CA GLN A 107 6.38 20.66 15.23
C GLN A 107 6.71 21.91 14.40
N ALA A 108 5.96 22.19 13.33
CA ALA A 108 6.10 23.42 12.54
C ALA A 108 5.51 24.64 13.24
N ALA A 109 4.43 24.46 14.01
CA ALA A 109 3.82 25.53 14.80
C ALA A 109 4.68 25.92 16.02
N PHE A 110 5.37 24.95 16.62
CA PHE A 110 6.23 25.16 17.78
C PHE A 110 7.67 24.71 17.47
N PRO A 111 8.44 25.53 16.75
CA PRO A 111 9.81 25.19 16.40
C PRO A 111 10.69 25.11 17.67
N PRO A 112 11.54 24.09 17.81
CA PRO A 112 12.53 24.03 18.88
C PRO A 112 13.52 25.18 18.75
N THR A 113 13.99 25.71 19.87
CA THR A 113 15.02 26.75 19.88
C THR A 113 16.27 26.25 19.14
N PRO A 114 16.78 27.00 18.13
CA PRO A 114 17.91 26.54 17.33
C PRO A 114 19.17 26.47 18.21
N MET A 115 19.64 25.24 18.45
CA MET A 115 20.91 24.97 19.11
C MET A 115 22.05 25.16 18.09
N GLY A 116 22.49 26.42 17.89
CA GLY A 116 23.70 26.74 17.13
C GLY A 116 23.50 27.60 15.86
N SER A 117 24.62 27.98 15.24
CA SER A 117 24.66 28.80 14.03
C SER A 117 24.23 28.00 12.79
N VAL A 118 23.20 28.47 12.09
CA VAL A 118 22.71 27.84 10.86
C VAL A 118 23.78 27.91 9.75
N PRO A 119 24.23 26.77 9.20
CA PRO A 119 25.24 26.75 8.15
C PRO A 119 24.73 27.36 6.82
N ALA A 120 25.68 27.88 6.03
CA ALA A 120 25.40 28.45 4.71
C ALA A 120 25.11 27.35 3.68
N PHE A 121 24.14 27.60 2.78
CA PHE A 121 23.70 26.61 1.79
C PHE A 121 24.74 26.43 0.69
N THR A 122 25.34 25.24 0.62
CA THR A 122 26.39 24.86 -0.36
C THR A 122 25.88 23.98 -1.50
N GLY A 123 24.57 23.64 -1.52
CA GLY A 123 23.91 22.88 -2.60
C GLY A 123 24.10 21.36 -2.53
N LEU A 124 25.24 20.87 -2.04
CA LEU A 124 25.48 19.43 -1.81
C LEU A 124 24.53 18.84 -0.75
N GLU A 125 24.02 19.70 0.13
CA GLU A 125 22.96 19.42 1.11
C GLU A 125 21.68 18.84 0.49
N LEU A 126 21.39 19.11 -0.79
CA LEU A 126 20.21 18.54 -1.48
C LEU A 126 20.36 17.02 -1.73
N LEU A 127 21.59 16.56 -1.95
CA LEU A 127 21.91 15.15 -2.19
C LEU A 127 22.14 14.40 -0.88
N THR A 128 22.74 15.06 0.10
CA THR A 128 23.04 14.45 1.41
C THR A 128 21.89 14.59 2.42
N GLY A 129 20.97 15.53 2.22
CA GLY A 129 19.93 15.90 3.17
C GLY A 129 20.46 16.54 4.47
N GLY A 130 21.75 16.87 4.51
CA GLY A 130 22.46 17.41 5.67
C GLY A 130 22.51 18.94 5.72
N GLY A 131 23.24 19.48 6.70
CA GLY A 131 23.48 20.93 6.82
C GLY A 131 22.22 21.74 7.15
N ARG A 132 21.84 22.74 6.34
CA ARG A 132 20.65 23.59 6.62
C ARG A 132 19.36 22.78 6.77
N PHE A 133 19.21 21.68 6.04
CA PHE A 133 18.01 20.83 6.15
C PHE A 133 17.86 20.17 7.52
N THR A 134 18.95 19.99 8.28
CA THR A 134 18.89 19.44 9.65
C THR A 134 18.10 20.32 10.63
N HIS A 135 18.06 21.63 10.37
CA HIS A 135 17.28 22.60 11.15
C HIS A 135 15.86 22.79 10.59
N THR A 136 15.41 21.93 9.67
CA THR A 136 14.07 21.99 9.09
C THR A 136 13.27 20.74 9.43
N VAL A 137 11.94 20.88 9.36
CA VAL A 137 10.97 19.80 9.61
C VAL A 137 11.13 18.59 8.67
N MET A 138 11.88 18.75 7.58
CA MET A 138 12.16 17.68 6.62
C MET A 138 13.18 16.66 7.16
N TYR A 139 13.96 17.01 8.19
CA TYR A 139 15.00 16.14 8.74
C TYR A 139 14.52 15.36 9.98
N TYR A 140 14.84 14.07 10.05
CA TYR A 140 14.41 13.19 11.14
C TYR A 140 14.88 13.67 12.52
N GLY A 141 16.08 14.23 12.62
CA GLY A 141 16.64 14.75 13.88
C GLY A 141 16.04 16.08 14.36
N TYR A 142 15.18 16.73 13.57
CA TYR A 142 14.50 17.97 13.97
C TYR A 142 13.35 17.74 14.96
N TYR A 143 12.86 16.51 15.03
CA TYR A 143 11.72 16.11 15.86
C TYR A 143 12.18 15.84 17.29
N SER A 144 11.73 16.67 18.24
CA SER A 144 12.11 16.54 19.64
C SER A 144 11.23 15.53 20.39
N ASN A 145 11.77 14.95 21.47
CA ASN A 145 11.04 14.12 22.43
C ASN A 145 10.49 14.93 23.62
N ALA A 146 10.61 16.26 23.58
CA ALA A 146 10.18 17.15 24.67
C ALA A 146 8.69 17.49 24.56
N THR A 147 8.08 17.82 25.69
CA THR A 147 6.73 18.39 25.73
C THR A 147 6.76 19.82 25.21
N LEU A 148 6.03 20.09 24.13
CA LEU A 148 5.86 21.43 23.58
C LEU A 148 4.84 22.21 24.43
N ASN A 149 5.02 23.52 24.52
CA ASN A 149 4.18 24.44 25.33
C ASN A 149 4.14 24.12 26.83
N GLN A 150 5.31 23.89 27.42
CA GLN A 150 5.38 23.76 28.87
C GLN A 150 5.16 25.15 29.51
N PRO A 151 4.23 25.29 30.47
CA PRO A 151 4.09 26.53 31.22
C PRO A 151 5.43 26.83 31.90
N CYS A 152 5.97 28.01 31.62
CA CYS A 152 7.26 28.44 32.13
C CYS A 152 7.22 28.43 33.66
N VAL A 153 7.98 27.53 34.29
CA VAL A 153 8.31 27.63 35.71
C VAL A 153 9.46 28.63 35.80
N PRO A 154 9.33 29.76 36.50
CA PRO A 154 10.42 30.71 36.64
C PRO A 154 11.54 30.05 37.44
N THR A 155 12.67 29.79 36.78
CA THR A 155 13.96 29.63 37.47
C THR A 155 14.53 31.02 37.72
N LEU A 156 15.34 31.15 38.78
CA LEU A 156 15.77 32.43 39.38
C LEU A 156 16.52 33.40 38.45
N ASP A 157 16.85 33.02 37.22
CA ASP A 157 17.60 33.84 36.27
C ASP A 157 16.69 34.35 35.15
N GLY A 158 16.53 35.68 35.10
CA GLY A 158 15.53 36.42 34.33
C GLY A 158 15.63 36.35 32.81
N SER A 159 15.42 35.18 32.20
CA SER A 159 15.08 35.09 30.78
C SER A 159 13.56 35.24 30.59
N GLN A 160 13.17 36.32 29.92
CA GLN A 160 11.79 36.73 29.68
C GLN A 160 11.11 35.79 28.67
N CYS A 161 10.27 34.86 29.14
CA CYS A 161 9.43 34.03 28.27
C CYS A 161 8.09 34.73 28.01
N THR A 162 7.75 34.98 26.75
CA THR A 162 6.43 35.48 26.35
C THR A 162 5.40 34.35 26.44
N PRO A 163 4.37 34.44 27.30
CA PRO A 163 3.34 33.42 27.40
C PRO A 163 2.36 33.57 26.22
N GLU A 164 2.40 32.67 25.24
CA GLU A 164 1.25 32.52 24.35
C GLU A 164 0.12 31.83 25.11
N ALA A 165 -0.96 32.57 25.31
CA ALA A 165 -2.06 32.22 26.18
C ALA A 165 -2.79 30.95 25.73
N GLY A 166 -2.84 29.94 26.59
CA GLY A 166 -3.90 28.92 26.60
C GLY A 166 -3.65 27.62 25.83
N SER A 167 -2.44 27.32 25.36
CA SER A 167 -2.15 26.01 24.74
C SER A 167 -1.85 24.94 25.78
N LEU A 168 -2.62 23.85 25.78
CA LEU A 168 -2.34 22.64 26.57
C LEU A 168 -0.94 22.08 26.22
N PRO A 169 -0.19 21.56 27.21
CA PRO A 169 1.12 20.96 26.94
C PRO A 169 0.96 19.76 26.01
N TYR A 170 1.63 19.81 24.85
CA TYR A 170 1.56 18.76 23.84
C TYR A 170 2.75 17.81 23.99
N ASN A 171 2.48 16.59 24.43
CA ASN A 171 3.51 15.59 24.66
C ASN A 171 3.86 14.86 23.35
N MET A 172 5.04 15.16 22.79
CA MET A 172 5.50 14.58 21.53
C MET A 172 5.66 13.04 21.55
N PRO A 173 6.29 12.42 22.56
CA PRO A 173 6.33 10.96 22.70
C PRO A 173 4.95 10.29 22.64
N LEU A 174 3.97 10.88 23.32
CA LEU A 174 2.60 10.38 23.34
C LEU A 174 1.92 10.57 21.98
N ALA A 175 2.18 11.71 21.32
CA ALA A 175 1.72 11.96 19.96
C ALA A 175 2.26 10.93 18.96
N TYR A 176 3.56 10.60 19.01
CA TYR A 176 4.11 9.53 18.16
C TYR A 176 3.40 8.21 18.39
N LEU A 177 3.20 7.82 19.65
CA LEU A 177 2.53 6.56 19.99
C LEU A 177 1.09 6.53 19.47
N PHE A 178 0.32 7.59 19.69
CA PHE A 178 -1.06 7.66 19.23
C PHE A 178 -1.18 7.78 17.72
N THR A 179 -0.38 8.63 17.06
CA THR A 179 -0.42 8.78 15.60
C THR A 179 -0.01 7.48 14.91
N MET A 180 1.05 6.82 15.37
CA MET A 180 1.48 5.53 14.81
C MET A 180 0.50 4.41 15.13
N GLY A 181 -0.05 4.37 16.35
CA GLY A 181 -1.07 3.39 16.73
C GLY A 181 -2.34 3.53 15.90
N VAL A 182 -2.90 4.73 15.81
CA VAL A 182 -4.09 5.02 14.98
C VAL A 182 -3.82 4.72 13.51
N ALA A 183 -2.66 5.13 12.99
CA ALA A 183 -2.25 4.77 11.64
C ALA A 183 -2.29 3.26 11.46
N PHE A 184 -1.60 2.49 12.31
CA PHE A 184 -1.57 1.02 12.26
C PHE A 184 -2.96 0.38 12.30
N PHE A 185 -3.87 0.85 13.15
CA PHE A 185 -5.24 0.32 13.17
C PHE A 185 -5.98 0.62 11.86
N ILE A 186 -5.87 1.84 11.34
CA ILE A 186 -6.45 2.23 10.05
C ILE A 186 -5.85 1.37 8.92
N THR A 187 -4.53 1.14 8.92
CA THR A 187 -3.87 0.30 7.92
C THR A 187 -4.36 -1.13 8.00
N CYS A 188 -4.42 -1.70 9.21
CA CYS A 188 -4.89 -3.05 9.44
C CYS A 188 -6.34 -3.23 8.97
N ILE A 189 -7.26 -2.38 9.41
CA ILE A 189 -8.68 -2.45 9.02
C ILE A 189 -8.83 -2.31 7.50
N THR A 190 -8.12 -1.37 6.88
CA THR A 190 -8.20 -1.14 5.43
C THR A 190 -7.63 -2.33 4.65
N LEU A 191 -6.52 -2.91 5.10
CA LEU A 191 -5.94 -4.11 4.50
C LEU A 191 -6.88 -5.31 4.63
N VAL A 192 -7.43 -5.56 5.81
CA VAL A 192 -8.41 -6.64 6.04
C VAL A 192 -9.64 -6.44 5.17
N TYR A 193 -10.16 -5.22 5.07
CA TYR A 193 -11.30 -4.90 4.21
C TYR A 193 -10.98 -5.09 2.73
N SER A 194 -9.79 -4.65 2.28
CA SER A 194 -9.34 -4.82 0.90
C SER A 194 -9.16 -6.30 0.56
N MET A 195 -8.55 -7.07 1.46
CA MET A 195 -8.39 -8.51 1.30
C MET A 195 -9.73 -9.23 1.27
N SER A 196 -10.65 -8.94 2.19
CA SER A 196 -11.95 -9.61 2.22
C SER A 196 -12.77 -9.33 0.96
N ARG A 197 -12.72 -8.11 0.45
CA ARG A 197 -13.34 -7.75 -0.83
C ARG A 197 -12.69 -8.47 -2.02
N SER A 198 -11.35 -8.51 -2.05
CA SER A 198 -10.61 -9.19 -3.12
C SER A 198 -10.86 -10.69 -3.11
N PHE A 199 -10.85 -11.33 -1.94
CA PHE A 199 -11.14 -12.74 -1.79
C PHE A 199 -12.61 -13.07 -2.08
N GLY A 200 -13.55 -12.19 -1.71
CA GLY A 200 -14.95 -12.33 -2.06
C GLY A 200 -15.20 -12.36 -3.57
N GLU A 201 -14.49 -11.52 -4.33
CA GLU A 201 -14.57 -11.51 -5.80
C GLU A 201 -13.80 -12.68 -6.44
N SER A 202 -12.63 -13.04 -5.92
CA SER A 202 -11.82 -14.17 -6.43
C SER A 202 -12.43 -15.54 -6.14
N TYR A 203 -13.08 -15.76 -4.98
CA TYR A 203 -13.73 -17.03 -4.66
C TYR A 203 -14.89 -17.33 -5.63
N ARG A 204 -15.54 -16.28 -6.16
CA ARG A 204 -16.57 -16.41 -7.20
C ARG A 204 -16.02 -16.92 -8.54
N VAL A 205 -14.70 -16.87 -8.74
CA VAL A 205 -13.99 -17.32 -9.96
C VAL A 205 -13.16 -18.60 -9.71
N GLY A 206 -12.85 -18.92 -8.44
CA GLY A 206 -11.84 -19.89 -8.04
C GLY A 206 -12.29 -21.32 -7.72
N SER A 207 -13.46 -21.79 -8.16
CA SER A 207 -13.75 -23.23 -8.14
C SER A 207 -13.06 -23.90 -9.34
N THR A 208 -11.74 -24.02 -9.29
CA THR A 208 -10.89 -24.51 -10.40
C THR A 208 -11.18 -25.95 -10.82
N SER A 209 -11.72 -26.77 -9.91
CA SER A 209 -12.25 -28.12 -10.19
C SER A 209 -13.54 -28.05 -11.04
N GLY A 210 -14.44 -27.12 -10.70
CA GLY A 210 -15.67 -26.90 -11.46
C GLY A 210 -15.44 -26.14 -12.77
N VAL A 211 -14.42 -25.28 -12.86
CA VAL A 211 -14.16 -24.47 -14.06
C VAL A 211 -13.78 -25.33 -15.25
N HIS A 212 -12.97 -26.39 -15.11
CA HIS A 212 -12.65 -27.25 -16.25
C HIS A 212 -13.90 -28.00 -16.77
N ALA A 213 -14.73 -28.52 -15.87
CA ALA A 213 -15.99 -29.14 -16.22
C ALA A 213 -16.98 -28.12 -16.82
N ILE A 214 -17.12 -26.93 -16.25
CA ILE A 214 -18.04 -25.89 -16.75
C ILE A 214 -17.53 -25.30 -18.08
N THR A 215 -16.23 -25.27 -18.32
CA THR A 215 -15.69 -24.83 -19.62
C THR A 215 -15.90 -25.93 -20.66
N VAL A 216 -15.78 -27.21 -20.31
CA VAL A 216 -16.06 -28.31 -21.26
C VAL A 216 -17.57 -28.48 -21.52
N PHE A 217 -18.41 -28.39 -20.48
CA PHE A 217 -19.85 -28.65 -20.56
C PHE A 217 -20.71 -27.39 -20.78
N CYS A 218 -20.24 -26.19 -20.44
CA CYS A 218 -20.98 -24.93 -20.56
C CYS A 218 -20.32 -23.88 -21.46
N SER A 219 -19.21 -24.18 -22.16
CA SER A 219 -18.69 -23.28 -23.22
C SER A 219 -19.53 -23.31 -24.50
N TRP A 220 -20.44 -24.27 -24.62
CA TRP A 220 -21.28 -24.41 -25.80
C TRP A 220 -22.42 -23.40 -25.78
N ASP A 221 -22.19 -22.20 -26.31
CA ASP A 221 -23.24 -21.20 -26.49
C ASP A 221 -24.07 -21.50 -27.75
N TYR A 222 -25.24 -22.11 -27.56
CA TYR A 222 -26.16 -22.46 -28.66
C TYR A 222 -26.87 -21.23 -29.28
N LYS A 223 -26.58 -20.00 -28.81
CA LYS A 223 -27.16 -18.77 -29.38
C LYS A 223 -26.46 -18.26 -30.63
N VAL A 224 -25.35 -18.88 -31.03
CA VAL A 224 -24.61 -18.51 -32.24
C VAL A 224 -25.28 -19.13 -33.47
N THR A 225 -26.15 -18.37 -34.14
CA THR A 225 -26.87 -18.82 -35.34
C THR A 225 -26.02 -18.75 -36.62
N GLN A 226 -24.88 -18.04 -36.61
CA GLN A 226 -24.02 -17.90 -37.77
C GLN A 226 -23.09 -19.12 -37.97
N LYS A 227 -23.14 -19.71 -39.18
CA LYS A 227 -22.36 -20.92 -39.53
C LYS A 227 -20.84 -20.75 -39.39
N TRP A 228 -20.30 -19.56 -39.68
CA TRP A 228 -18.85 -19.32 -39.57
C TRP A 228 -18.41 -19.25 -38.10
N ALA A 229 -19.17 -18.55 -37.25
CA ALA A 229 -18.86 -18.36 -35.84
C ALA A 229 -18.97 -19.67 -35.07
N SER A 230 -19.94 -20.52 -35.44
CA SER A 230 -20.03 -21.88 -34.93
C SER A 230 -18.81 -22.72 -35.29
N ARG A 231 -18.35 -22.70 -36.55
CA ARG A 231 -17.11 -23.40 -36.95
C ARG A 231 -15.88 -22.91 -36.17
N LEU A 232 -15.73 -21.59 -36.03
CA LEU A 232 -14.63 -21.02 -35.27
C LEU A 232 -14.63 -21.43 -33.79
N GLN A 233 -15.80 -21.49 -33.14
CA GLN A 233 -15.90 -21.99 -31.78
C GLN A 233 -15.54 -23.47 -31.66
N HIS A 234 -15.98 -24.32 -32.60
CA HIS A 234 -15.59 -25.73 -32.62
C HIS A 234 -14.08 -25.89 -32.78
N ASP A 235 -13.46 -25.13 -33.69
CA ASP A 235 -12.01 -25.19 -33.91
C ASP A 235 -11.23 -24.68 -32.69
N ASN A 236 -11.72 -23.63 -32.02
CA ASN A 236 -11.11 -23.10 -30.81
C ASN A 236 -11.19 -24.11 -29.64
N ILE A 237 -12.38 -24.68 -29.39
CA ILE A 237 -12.58 -25.70 -28.36
C ILE A 237 -11.73 -26.94 -28.65
N ARG A 238 -11.66 -27.37 -29.92
CA ARG A 238 -10.82 -28.50 -30.33
C ARG A 238 -9.34 -28.24 -30.09
N THR A 239 -8.88 -27.02 -30.38
CA THR A 239 -7.47 -26.63 -30.17
C THR A 239 -7.16 -26.59 -28.68
N GLN A 240 -8.02 -25.97 -27.88
CA GLN A 240 -7.88 -25.92 -26.43
C GLN A 240 -7.85 -27.32 -25.79
N LEU A 241 -8.70 -28.25 -26.21
CA LEU A 241 -8.68 -29.64 -25.74
C LEU A 241 -7.40 -30.39 -26.15
N LYS A 242 -6.90 -30.16 -27.37
CA LYS A 242 -5.64 -30.75 -27.84
C LYS A 242 -4.45 -30.24 -27.03
N GLU A 243 -4.41 -28.95 -26.73
CA GLU A 243 -3.36 -28.35 -25.90
C GLU A 243 -3.37 -28.96 -24.50
N LEU A 244 -4.54 -29.04 -23.85
CA LEU A 244 -4.69 -29.66 -22.53
C LEU A 244 -4.25 -31.15 -22.52
N LEU A 245 -4.59 -31.89 -23.56
CA LEU A 245 -4.20 -33.30 -23.69
C LEU A 245 -2.68 -33.45 -23.92
N ALA A 246 -2.10 -32.59 -24.77
CA ALA A 246 -0.65 -32.57 -25.02
C ALA A 246 0.12 -32.21 -23.75
N GLU A 247 -0.34 -31.23 -22.97
CA GLU A 247 0.24 -30.89 -21.67
C GLU A 247 0.19 -32.06 -20.68
N TRP A 248 -0.93 -32.78 -20.62
CA TRP A 248 -1.09 -33.95 -19.75
C TRP A 248 -0.14 -35.08 -20.15
N GLN A 249 -0.03 -35.38 -21.44
CA GLN A 249 0.85 -36.41 -21.96
C GLN A 249 2.33 -36.07 -21.74
N GLN A 250 2.70 -34.80 -21.86
CA GLN A 250 4.07 -34.33 -21.61
C GLN A 250 4.48 -34.42 -20.14
N ARG A 251 3.52 -34.29 -19.20
CA ARG A 251 3.76 -34.50 -17.76
C ARG A 251 3.92 -35.98 -17.39
N GLN A 252 3.30 -36.89 -18.13
CA GLN A 252 3.41 -38.34 -17.91
C GLN A 252 4.59 -39.00 -18.62
N GLY A 253 5.25 -38.30 -19.55
CA GLY A 253 6.46 -38.81 -20.19
C GLY A 253 7.60 -39.01 -19.19
N HIS A 254 8.00 -40.27 -18.98
CA HIS A 254 9.18 -40.62 -18.21
C HIS A 254 10.42 -39.98 -18.85
N ARG A 255 11.02 -38.99 -18.18
CA ARG A 255 12.29 -38.40 -18.59
C ARG A 255 13.42 -39.39 -18.31
N SER A 256 14.33 -39.55 -19.26
CA SER A 256 15.55 -40.36 -19.07
C SER A 256 16.35 -39.85 -17.86
N MET A 257 16.75 -40.77 -16.97
CA MET A 257 17.44 -40.41 -15.71
C MET A 257 18.73 -39.60 -15.94
N CYS A 258 19.45 -39.82 -17.04
CA CYS A 258 20.64 -39.03 -17.37
C CYS A 258 20.30 -37.57 -17.68
N VAL A 259 19.18 -37.31 -18.35
CA VAL A 259 18.73 -35.94 -18.65
C VAL A 259 18.29 -35.25 -17.37
N TRP A 260 17.60 -35.98 -16.49
CA TRP A 260 17.21 -35.48 -15.17
C TRP A 260 18.42 -35.14 -14.30
N LEU A 261 19.42 -36.03 -14.19
CA LEU A 261 20.64 -35.78 -13.43
C LEU A 261 21.42 -34.57 -13.96
N ARG A 262 21.55 -34.45 -15.29
CA ARG A 262 22.20 -33.28 -15.92
C ARG A 262 21.46 -31.99 -15.59
N GLN A 263 20.12 -32.01 -15.62
CA GLN A 263 19.29 -30.85 -15.33
C GLN A 263 19.38 -30.44 -13.84
N VAL A 264 19.40 -31.41 -12.93
CA VAL A 264 19.60 -31.18 -11.49
C VAL A 264 21.00 -30.64 -11.21
N ALA A 265 22.04 -31.13 -11.89
CA ALA A 265 23.40 -30.64 -11.73
C ALA A 265 23.56 -29.18 -12.20
N VAL A 266 22.98 -28.83 -13.36
CA VAL A 266 22.99 -27.45 -13.87
C VAL A 266 22.23 -26.52 -12.92
N LEU A 267 21.06 -26.96 -12.43
CA LEU A 267 20.28 -26.21 -11.45
C LEU A 267 21.09 -26.00 -10.16
N GLY A 268 21.72 -27.04 -9.62
CA GLY A 268 22.56 -26.96 -8.44
C GLY A 268 23.71 -25.95 -8.59
N LEU A 269 24.38 -25.96 -9.75
CA LEU A 269 25.44 -25.00 -10.05
C LEU A 269 24.94 -23.54 -10.07
N VAL A 270 23.79 -23.30 -10.71
CA VAL A 270 23.22 -21.94 -10.81
C VAL A 270 22.74 -21.44 -9.44
N TRP A 271 22.14 -22.31 -8.62
CA TRP A 271 21.79 -21.96 -7.23
C TRP A 271 23.01 -21.64 -6.37
N LEU A 272 24.12 -22.36 -6.56
CA LEU A 272 25.37 -22.11 -5.84
C LEU A 272 26.00 -20.78 -6.27
N LEU A 273 25.97 -20.45 -7.57
CA LEU A 273 26.37 -19.15 -8.10
C LEU A 273 25.47 -18.01 -7.58
N TYR A 274 24.17 -18.25 -7.48
CA TYR A 274 23.21 -17.30 -6.91
C TYR A 274 23.53 -17.00 -5.45
N LEU A 275 23.66 -18.03 -4.61
CA LEU A 275 24.04 -17.89 -3.20
C LEU A 275 25.41 -17.21 -3.04
N GLY A 276 26.37 -17.55 -3.90
CA GLY A 276 27.70 -16.94 -3.88
C GLY A 276 27.65 -15.44 -4.21
N THR A 277 26.80 -15.05 -5.16
CA THR A 277 26.64 -13.65 -5.56
C THR A 277 25.93 -12.84 -4.46
N THR A 278 24.86 -13.37 -3.86
CA THR A 278 24.15 -12.68 -2.77
C THR A 278 25.04 -12.54 -1.53
N LEU A 279 25.75 -13.61 -1.14
CA LEU A 279 26.68 -13.58 -0.02
C LEU A 279 27.85 -12.62 -0.30
N GLY A 280 28.39 -12.63 -1.52
CA GLY A 280 29.45 -11.70 -1.95
C GLY A 280 29.00 -10.24 -1.87
N CYS A 281 27.79 -9.92 -2.32
CA CYS A 281 27.21 -8.58 -2.19
C CYS A 281 27.04 -8.18 -0.72
N ALA A 282 26.56 -9.09 0.14
CA ALA A 282 26.38 -8.81 1.57
C ALA A 282 27.71 -8.53 2.28
N VAL A 283 28.73 -9.36 2.03
CA VAL A 283 30.08 -9.18 2.58
C VAL A 283 30.73 -7.91 2.05
N ALA A 284 30.57 -7.61 0.75
CA ALA A 284 31.08 -6.38 0.16
C ALA A 284 30.47 -5.14 0.83
N VAL A 285 29.16 -5.12 1.08
CA VAL A 285 28.50 -4.00 1.78
C VAL A 285 28.95 -3.92 3.25
N TYR A 286 29.05 -5.06 3.94
CA TYR A 286 29.51 -5.09 5.35
C TYR A 286 30.94 -4.56 5.49
N THR A 287 31.87 -5.06 4.67
CA THR A 287 33.26 -4.61 4.66
C THR A 287 33.40 -3.14 4.26
N PHE A 288 32.62 -2.67 3.27
CA PHE A 288 32.59 -1.24 2.92
C PHE A 288 32.05 -0.37 4.07
N SER A 289 31.03 -0.86 4.79
CA SER A 289 30.47 -0.16 5.95
C SER A 289 31.51 -0.01 7.06
N GLU A 290 32.19 -1.08 7.44
CA GLU A 290 33.27 -1.05 8.45
C GLU A 290 34.41 -0.11 8.01
N LEU A 291 34.83 -0.19 6.74
CA LEU A 291 35.88 0.69 6.18
C LEU A 291 35.50 2.18 6.18
N VAL A 292 34.21 2.49 6.05
CA VAL A 292 33.69 3.87 6.12
C VAL A 292 33.57 4.33 7.57
N ILE A 293 33.25 3.44 8.50
CA ILE A 293 33.13 3.74 9.93
C ILE A 293 34.50 3.92 10.60
N GLU A 294 35.51 3.13 10.23
CA GLU A 294 36.85 3.19 10.85
C GLU A 294 37.73 4.36 10.38
N ARG A 295 37.40 5.06 9.29
CA ARG A 295 38.21 6.21 8.83
C ARG A 295 37.94 7.45 9.70
N PRO A 296 38.97 8.03 10.36
CA PRO A 296 38.79 9.13 11.28
C PRO A 296 38.39 10.42 10.54
N VAL A 297 37.32 11.00 11.05
CA VAL A 297 36.63 12.22 10.62
C VAL A 297 37.62 13.37 10.38
N SER A 298 37.88 13.70 9.11
CA SER A 298 38.46 14.98 8.72
C SER A 298 37.88 15.46 7.38
N ALA A 299 37.20 16.61 7.44
CA ALA A 299 36.81 17.58 6.39
C ALA A 299 36.14 17.14 5.06
N GLU A 300 36.30 15.92 4.54
CA GLU A 300 35.68 15.39 3.31
C GLU A 300 34.25 14.83 3.59
N ARG A 301 33.48 15.61 4.36
CA ARG A 301 32.39 15.16 5.25
C ARG A 301 31.10 14.69 4.55
N GLU A 302 30.95 14.92 3.24
CA GLU A 302 29.69 14.71 2.53
C GLU A 302 29.80 13.71 1.35
N GLY A 303 30.95 13.64 0.68
CA GLY A 303 31.18 12.69 -0.41
C GLY A 303 31.29 11.24 0.07
N ALA A 304 31.88 11.01 1.24
CA ALA A 304 32.00 9.68 1.83
C ALA A 304 30.63 9.10 2.24
N LEU A 305 29.68 9.94 2.66
CA LEU A 305 28.32 9.53 3.00
C LEU A 305 27.51 9.08 1.78
N LEU A 306 27.84 9.61 0.59
CA LEU A 306 27.23 9.20 -0.68
C LEU A 306 27.86 7.94 -1.28
N ALA A 307 29.09 7.59 -0.89
CA ALA A 307 29.78 6.42 -1.42
C ALA A 307 29.04 5.11 -1.12
N LEU A 308 28.52 4.95 0.10
CA LEU A 308 27.78 3.74 0.49
C LEU A 308 26.46 3.59 -0.28
N PRO A 309 25.57 4.60 -0.37
CA PRO A 309 24.40 4.57 -1.24
C PRO A 309 24.72 4.34 -2.71
N VAL A 310 25.82 4.90 -3.23
CA VAL A 310 26.25 4.68 -4.63
C VAL A 310 26.67 3.24 -4.84
N VAL A 311 27.46 2.65 -3.94
CA VAL A 311 27.86 1.23 -4.01
C VAL A 311 26.63 0.32 -3.95
N VAL A 312 25.73 0.57 -2.99
CA VAL A 312 24.47 -0.18 -2.87
C VAL A 312 23.59 0.00 -4.12
N GLY A 313 23.53 1.21 -4.68
CA GLY A 313 22.84 1.52 -5.92
C GLY A 313 23.41 0.78 -7.13
N LEU A 314 24.74 0.72 -7.26
CA LEU A 314 25.43 -0.03 -8.32
C LEU A 314 25.20 -1.54 -8.20
N ILE A 315 25.23 -2.07 -6.97
CA ILE A 315 24.89 -3.48 -6.72
C ILE A 315 23.43 -3.76 -7.11
N ASN A 316 22.50 -2.91 -6.67
CA ASN A 316 21.07 -3.05 -7.01
C ASN A 316 20.78 -2.88 -8.50
N LEU A 317 21.59 -2.11 -9.23
CA LEU A 317 21.50 -1.99 -10.68
C LEU A 317 22.07 -3.24 -11.38
N GLY A 318 23.22 -3.73 -10.93
CA GLY A 318 23.94 -4.84 -11.56
C GLY A 318 23.36 -6.23 -11.26
N ALA A 319 22.90 -6.46 -10.03
CA ALA A 319 22.40 -7.76 -9.59
C ALA A 319 21.24 -8.31 -10.46
N PRO A 320 20.23 -7.51 -10.86
CA PRO A 320 19.18 -7.97 -11.76
C PRO A 320 19.69 -8.42 -13.14
N TYR A 321 20.74 -7.81 -13.68
CA TYR A 321 21.33 -8.23 -14.96
C TYR A 321 22.11 -9.54 -14.83
N LEU A 322 22.85 -9.71 -13.74
CA LEU A 322 23.52 -10.97 -13.42
C LEU A 322 22.51 -12.10 -13.26
N TYR A 323 21.41 -11.87 -12.53
CA TYR A 323 20.35 -12.85 -12.37
C TYR A 323 19.62 -13.16 -13.67
N ARG A 324 19.44 -12.18 -14.56
CA ARG A 324 18.90 -12.44 -15.92
C ARG A 324 19.83 -13.31 -16.76
N CYS A 325 21.15 -13.10 -16.67
CA CYS A 325 22.13 -13.94 -17.36
C CYS A 325 22.10 -15.38 -16.83
N LEU A 326 22.07 -15.54 -15.49
CA LEU A 326 21.92 -16.83 -14.82
C LEU A 326 20.59 -17.52 -15.17
N ALA A 327 19.50 -16.77 -15.25
CA ALA A 327 18.20 -17.30 -15.68
C ALA A 327 18.20 -17.72 -17.15
N ALA A 328 18.89 -16.98 -18.03
CA ALA A 328 19.02 -17.36 -19.44
C ALA A 328 19.83 -18.65 -19.65
N LEU A 329 20.73 -18.97 -18.71
CA LEU A 329 21.48 -20.24 -18.68
C LEU A 329 20.60 -21.42 -18.24
N GLU A 330 19.53 -21.19 -17.50
CA GLU A 330 18.57 -22.21 -17.05
C GLU A 330 17.38 -22.33 -18.01
N ARG A 331 17.45 -23.24 -18.99
CA ARG A 331 16.24 -23.64 -19.73
C ARG A 331 15.32 -24.45 -18.82
N HIS A 332 14.31 -23.79 -18.27
CA HIS A 332 13.20 -24.45 -17.57
C HIS A 332 12.18 -24.98 -18.57
N ASP A 333 11.76 -26.23 -18.39
CA ASP A 333 10.76 -26.85 -19.27
C ASP A 333 9.31 -26.53 -18.88
N SER A 334 9.07 -25.83 -17.76
CA SER A 334 7.73 -25.42 -17.36
C SER A 334 7.69 -23.95 -16.88
N PRO A 335 6.77 -23.13 -17.41
CA PRO A 335 6.68 -21.70 -17.10
C PRO A 335 6.21 -21.45 -15.66
N VAL A 336 5.51 -22.43 -15.05
CA VAL A 336 5.05 -22.33 -13.66
C VAL A 336 6.22 -22.48 -12.69
N LEU A 337 7.14 -23.41 -12.94
CA LEU A 337 8.33 -23.60 -12.10
C LEU A 337 9.27 -22.38 -12.20
N GLU A 338 9.39 -21.79 -13.38
CA GLU A 338 10.14 -20.55 -13.61
C GLU A 338 9.61 -19.40 -12.73
N VAL A 339 8.29 -19.23 -12.65
CA VAL A 339 7.66 -18.20 -11.80
C VAL A 339 7.88 -18.47 -10.31
N TYR A 340 7.70 -19.71 -9.83
CA TYR A 340 7.95 -20.05 -8.43
C TYR A 340 9.41 -19.85 -8.03
N VAL A 341 10.34 -20.26 -8.88
CA VAL A 341 11.78 -20.09 -8.66
C VAL A 341 12.17 -18.61 -8.68
N ALA A 342 11.60 -17.81 -9.58
CA ALA A 342 11.81 -16.36 -9.60
C ALA A 342 11.28 -15.67 -8.33
N ILE A 343 10.12 -16.09 -7.82
CA ILE A 343 9.57 -15.56 -6.55
C ILE A 343 10.47 -15.93 -5.37
N CYS A 344 10.91 -17.18 -5.28
CA CYS A 344 11.83 -17.60 -4.22
C CYS A 344 13.17 -16.85 -4.26
N ARG A 345 13.70 -16.56 -5.46
CA ARG A 345 14.91 -15.74 -5.64
C ARG A 345 14.69 -14.30 -5.20
N CYS A 346 13.58 -13.66 -5.53
CA CYS A 346 13.31 -12.29 -5.09
C CYS A 346 13.14 -12.13 -3.56
N VAL A 347 12.81 -13.22 -2.86
CA VAL A 347 12.58 -13.21 -1.39
C VAL A 347 13.88 -13.51 -0.60
N ALA A 348 14.88 -14.14 -1.23
CA ALA A 348 16.13 -14.57 -0.60
C ALA A 348 17.32 -13.70 -1.01
#